data_AF-A0A948F0Q1-F1
#
_entry.id   AF-A0A948F0Q1-F1
#
_cell.length_a   1.000
_cell.length_b   1.000
_cell.length_c   1.000
_cell.angle_alpha   90.00
_cell.angle_beta   90.00
_cell.angle_gamma   90.00
#
_symmetry.space_group_name_H-M   'P 1'
#
loop_
_entity.id
_entity.type
_entity.pdbx_description
1 polymer ?
#
loop_
_entity_poly.entity_id
_entity_poly.type
_entity_poly.pdbx_seq_one_letter_code
_entity_poly.pdbx_strand_id
1 'polypeptide(L)'
;MSRKFMKGNDAIVTGALQAGCVAYYGYPITPASEIAHAAALHFPALGGTFIQAESEIAAINMVYGTAGMGIRTMTASSSPGFSLKQEGLSYLAGAELPCVVVNVVRGGPGLGNIAPEQGDYFQVTKGGGHGNYRLIALAPNCA
;
A
#
# COMPACT_ATOMS: atom_id res chain seq x y z
N MET A 1 26.71 -3.07 10.98
CA MET A 1 26.12 -2.46 9.77
C MET A 1 26.45 -0.97 9.77
N SER A 2 26.83 -0.40 8.62
CA SER A 2 26.98 1.06 8.49
C SER A 2 25.62 1.74 8.54
N ARG A 3 25.54 2.93 9.16
CA ARG A 3 24.31 3.74 9.16
C ARG A 3 24.03 4.21 7.73
N LYS A 4 22.79 4.06 7.27
CA LYS A 4 22.31 4.57 5.98
C LYS A 4 21.27 5.66 6.22
N PHE A 5 21.38 6.77 5.51
CA PHE A 5 20.30 7.73 5.38
C PHE A 5 19.31 7.23 4.33
N MET A 6 18.03 7.13 4.69
CA MET A 6 16.98 6.56 3.84
C MET A 6 15.67 7.32 4.07
N LYS A 7 14.95 7.61 3.00
CA LYS A 7 13.59 8.18 3.10
C LYS A 7 12.62 7.10 3.58
N GLY A 8 11.55 7.50 4.27
CA GLY A 8 10.51 6.57 4.73
C GLY A 8 9.90 5.73 3.59
N ASN A 9 9.66 6.35 2.43
CA ASN A 9 9.13 5.66 1.24
C ASN A 9 10.08 4.57 0.73
N ASP A 10 11.39 4.81 0.71
CA ASP A 10 12.40 3.82 0.31
C ASP A 10 12.54 2.70 1.37
N ALA A 11 12.39 3.06 2.65
CA ALA A 11 12.43 2.10 3.76
C ALA A 11 11.28 1.10 3.71
N ILE A 12 10.09 1.53 3.29
CA ILE A 12 8.93 0.66 3.07
C ILE A 12 9.23 -0.40 2.01
N VAL A 13 9.76 0.02 0.85
CA VAL A 13 10.13 -0.93 -0.24
C VAL A 13 11.23 -1.88 0.21
N THR A 14 12.27 -1.35 0.87
CA THR A 14 13.38 -2.14 1.37
C THR A 14 12.91 -3.18 2.39
N GLY A 15 12.05 -2.79 3.34
CA GLY A 15 11.49 -3.69 4.35
C GLY A 15 10.60 -4.76 3.73
N ALA A 16 9.78 -4.41 2.74
CA ALA A 16 8.94 -5.36 2.02
C ALA A 16 9.77 -6.43 1.30
N LEU A 17 10.82 -6.02 0.57
CA LEU A 17 11.72 -6.93 -0.12
C LEU A 17 12.47 -7.84 0.86
N GLN A 18 12.95 -7.29 1.98
CA GLN A 18 13.59 -8.08 3.05
C GLN A 18 12.64 -9.10 3.68
N ALA A 19 11.34 -8.79 3.75
CA ALA A 19 10.30 -9.71 4.22
C ALA A 19 9.84 -10.72 3.16
N GLY A 20 10.49 -10.77 1.98
CA GLY A 20 10.16 -11.68 0.90
C GLY A 20 8.90 -11.29 0.11
N CYS A 21 8.49 -10.02 0.14
CA CYS A 21 7.48 -9.50 -0.78
C CYS A 21 8.07 -9.45 -2.20
N VAL A 22 7.39 -10.05 -3.16
CA VAL A 22 7.89 -10.19 -4.55
C VAL A 22 6.95 -9.59 -5.59
N ALA A 23 5.82 -8.99 -5.18
CA ALA A 23 4.91 -8.32 -6.09
C ALA A 23 4.45 -6.97 -5.55
N TYR A 24 4.51 -5.95 -6.41
CA TYR A 24 3.98 -4.62 -6.15
C TYR A 24 3.05 -4.18 -7.29
N TYR A 25 1.87 -3.70 -6.94
CA TYR A 25 0.90 -3.14 -7.88
C TYR A 25 0.46 -1.77 -7.39
N GLY A 26 0.50 -0.72 -8.22
CA GLY A 26 0.17 0.63 -7.74
C GLY A 26 -0.25 1.59 -8.82
N TYR A 27 -0.96 2.64 -8.41
CA TYR A 27 -1.32 3.79 -9.23
C TYR A 27 -0.60 5.03 -8.69
N PRO A 28 0.02 5.89 -9.53
CA PRO A 28 0.75 7.06 -9.06
C PRO A 28 -0.15 8.06 -8.32
N ILE A 29 0.16 8.35 -7.06
CA ILE A 29 -0.52 9.37 -6.25
C ILE A 29 0.46 9.98 -5.23
N THR A 30 0.57 11.31 -5.18
CA THR A 30 1.38 12.02 -4.18
C THR A 30 0.76 11.87 -2.80
N PRO A 31 1.51 11.59 -1.72
CA PRO A 31 2.97 11.42 -1.64
C PRO A 31 3.49 9.97 -1.77
N ALA A 32 2.65 9.00 -2.15
CA ALA A 32 3.02 7.59 -2.28
C ALA A 32 3.77 7.22 -3.58
N SER A 33 3.81 8.11 -4.58
CA SER A 33 4.49 7.84 -5.86
C SER A 33 5.97 7.47 -5.71
N GLU A 34 6.67 7.98 -4.69
CA GLU A 34 8.08 7.58 -4.46
C GLU A 34 8.21 6.10 -4.09
N ILE A 35 7.22 5.51 -3.39
CA ILE A 35 7.18 4.06 -3.12
C ILE A 35 7.05 3.30 -4.44
N ALA A 36 6.18 3.76 -5.34
CA ALA A 36 6.03 3.14 -6.66
C ALA A 36 7.31 3.26 -7.50
N HIS A 37 8.00 4.40 -7.46
CA HIS A 37 9.28 4.58 -8.15
C HIS A 37 10.36 3.63 -7.61
N ALA A 38 10.52 3.55 -6.28
CA ALA A 38 11.45 2.62 -5.65
C ALA A 38 11.08 1.15 -5.96
N ALA A 39 9.80 0.82 -5.96
CA ALA A 39 9.32 -0.52 -6.30
C ALA A 39 9.61 -0.89 -7.77
N ALA A 40 9.40 0.05 -8.71
CA ALA A 40 9.70 -0.12 -10.13
C ALA A 40 11.18 -0.43 -10.38
N LEU A 41 12.08 0.14 -9.57
CA LEU A 41 13.50 -0.12 -9.64
C LEU A 41 13.88 -1.46 -9.00
N HIS A 42 13.38 -1.73 -7.79
CA HIS A 42 13.93 -2.81 -6.96
C HIS A 42 13.22 -4.15 -7.11
N PHE A 43 11.89 -4.20 -7.32
CA PHE A 43 11.19 -5.48 -7.47
C PHE A 43 11.68 -6.24 -8.72
N PRO A 44 11.69 -5.66 -9.94
CA PRO A 44 12.18 -6.37 -11.12
C PRO A 44 13.65 -6.78 -11.03
N ALA A 45 14.49 -5.92 -10.45
CA ALA A 45 15.93 -6.19 -10.28
C ALA A 45 16.21 -7.41 -9.39
N LEU A 46 15.25 -7.80 -8.54
CA LEU A 46 15.33 -8.96 -7.65
C LEU A 46 14.43 -10.13 -8.11
N GLY A 47 13.96 -10.11 -9.37
CA GLY A 47 13.10 -11.15 -9.94
C GLY A 47 11.64 -11.09 -9.50
N GLY A 48 11.24 -10.04 -8.77
CA GLY A 48 9.86 -9.74 -8.44
C GLY A 48 9.12 -9.01 -9.57
N THR A 49 7.85 -8.71 -9.33
CA THR A 49 6.97 -8.04 -10.27
C THR A 49 6.62 -6.64 -9.79
N PHE A 50 6.71 -5.66 -10.69
CA PHE A 50 6.12 -4.33 -10.54
C PHE A 50 5.16 -4.09 -11.70
N ILE A 51 3.93 -3.65 -11.40
CA ILE A 51 2.99 -3.16 -12.42
C ILE A 51 2.43 -1.81 -11.97
N GLN A 52 2.56 -0.81 -12.84
CA GLN A 52 1.77 0.41 -12.73
C GLN A 52 0.36 0.11 -13.27
N ALA A 53 -0.60 0.04 -12.36
CA ALA A 53 -2.00 -0.17 -12.71
C ALA A 53 -2.61 1.12 -13.29
N GLU A 54 -3.74 0.98 -13.97
CA GLU A 54 -4.53 2.08 -14.53
C GLU A 54 -5.34 2.83 -13.47
N SER A 55 -5.59 2.20 -12.33
CA SER A 55 -6.35 2.78 -11.21
C SER A 55 -6.03 2.09 -9.88
N GLU A 56 -6.43 2.71 -8.77
CA GLU A 56 -6.31 2.09 -7.45
C GLU A 56 -7.16 0.82 -7.29
N ILE A 57 -8.30 0.76 -7.99
CA ILE A 57 -9.21 -0.39 -8.04
C ILE A 57 -8.51 -1.56 -8.73
N ALA A 58 -7.89 -1.32 -9.89
CA ALA A 58 -7.13 -2.34 -10.58
C ALA A 58 -5.95 -2.84 -9.74
N ALA A 59 -5.19 -1.92 -9.13
CA ALA A 59 -4.07 -2.29 -8.27
C ALA A 59 -4.47 -3.18 -7.08
N ILE A 60 -5.59 -2.91 -6.38
CA ILE A 60 -6.02 -3.75 -5.26
C ILE A 60 -6.55 -5.11 -5.71
N ASN A 61 -7.17 -5.19 -6.89
CA ASN A 61 -7.62 -6.47 -7.46
C ASN A 61 -6.44 -7.33 -7.96
N MET A 62 -5.37 -6.72 -8.47
CA MET A 62 -4.11 -7.43 -8.73
C MET A 62 -3.49 -7.96 -7.44
N VAL A 63 -3.49 -7.17 -6.36
CA VAL A 63 -3.08 -7.64 -5.01
C VAL A 63 -3.94 -8.83 -4.57
N TYR A 64 -5.26 -8.77 -4.71
CA TYR A 64 -6.17 -9.87 -4.39
C TYR A 64 -5.81 -11.15 -5.14
N GLY A 65 -5.65 -11.07 -6.47
CA GLY A 65 -5.29 -12.23 -7.29
C GLY A 65 -3.96 -12.85 -6.89
N THR A 66 -2.92 -12.03 -6.68
CA THR A 66 -1.59 -12.50 -6.30
C THR A 66 -1.55 -13.07 -4.88
N ALA A 67 -2.28 -12.48 -3.94
CA ALA A 67 -2.43 -13.04 -2.59
C ALA A 67 -3.12 -14.41 -2.62
N GLY A 68 -4.11 -14.60 -3.49
CA GLY A 68 -4.76 -15.90 -3.73
C GLY A 68 -3.84 -16.99 -4.25
N MET A 69 -2.70 -16.63 -4.85
CA MET A 69 -1.64 -17.57 -5.27
C MET A 69 -0.67 -17.92 -4.14
N GLY A 70 -0.88 -17.40 -2.92
CA GLY A 70 0.04 -17.56 -1.79
C GLY A 70 1.31 -16.70 -1.90
N ILE A 71 1.33 -15.71 -2.80
CA ILE A 71 2.48 -14.85 -3.04
C ILE A 71 2.36 -13.59 -2.18
N ARG A 72 3.45 -13.24 -1.47
CA ARG A 72 3.53 -11.99 -0.72
C ARG A 72 3.50 -10.80 -1.67
N THR A 73 2.47 -9.98 -1.54
CA THR A 73 2.20 -8.83 -2.40
C THR A 73 1.83 -7.60 -1.59
N MET A 74 2.05 -6.43 -2.17
CA MET A 74 1.71 -5.16 -1.57
C MET A 74 1.24 -4.12 -2.60
N THR A 75 0.62 -3.06 -2.08
CA THR A 75 0.33 -1.83 -2.83
C THR A 75 0.55 -0.63 -1.90
N ALA A 76 0.78 0.54 -2.48
CA ALA A 76 0.81 1.80 -1.74
C ALA A 76 -0.11 2.82 -2.42
N SER A 77 -0.66 3.71 -1.60
CA SER A 77 -1.54 4.79 -2.03
C SER A 77 -1.54 5.93 -1.00
N SER A 78 -2.42 6.90 -1.22
CA SER A 78 -2.72 7.98 -0.28
C SER A 78 -4.24 8.10 -0.12
N SER A 79 -4.72 9.01 0.71
CA SER A 79 -6.09 9.08 1.24
C SER A 79 -7.21 8.87 0.19
N PRO A 80 -7.22 9.54 -0.97
CA PRO A 80 -8.25 9.32 -1.99
C PRO A 80 -8.18 7.91 -2.60
N GLY A 81 -6.97 7.46 -2.93
CA GLY A 81 -6.76 6.15 -3.51
C GLY A 81 -7.01 5.01 -2.52
N PHE A 82 -6.72 5.20 -1.23
CA PHE A 82 -7.08 4.26 -0.17
C PHE A 82 -8.61 4.12 -0.01
N SER A 83 -9.36 5.18 -0.29
CA SER A 83 -10.83 5.15 -0.36
C SER A 83 -11.31 4.29 -1.52
N LEU A 84 -10.70 4.40 -2.71
CA LEU A 84 -11.03 3.58 -3.87
C LEU A 84 -10.70 2.09 -3.67
N LYS A 85 -9.75 1.77 -2.78
CA LYS A 85 -9.35 0.39 -2.47
C LYS A 85 -10.27 -0.31 -1.47
N GLN A 86 -11.22 0.39 -0.84
CA GLN A 86 -12.00 -0.17 0.27
C GLN A 86 -12.81 -1.42 -0.09
N GLU A 87 -13.38 -1.48 -1.30
CA GLU A 87 -14.06 -2.69 -1.77
C GLU A 87 -13.10 -3.89 -1.84
N GLY A 88 -11.93 -3.70 -2.46
CA GLY A 88 -10.90 -4.74 -2.54
C GLY A 88 -10.36 -5.16 -1.16
N LEU A 89 -10.24 -4.22 -0.21
CA LEU A 89 -9.87 -4.54 1.17
C LEU A 89 -10.94 -5.39 1.88
N SER A 90 -12.22 -5.12 1.68
CA SER A 90 -13.29 -5.97 2.21
C SER A 90 -13.26 -7.37 1.60
N TYR A 91 -12.95 -7.51 0.31
CA TYR A 91 -12.82 -8.82 -0.35
C TYR A 91 -11.61 -9.60 0.15
N LEU A 92 -10.44 -8.96 0.28
CA LEU A 92 -9.24 -9.56 0.86
C LEU A 92 -9.52 -10.10 2.28
N ALA A 93 -10.22 -9.31 3.11
CA ALA A 93 -10.56 -9.73 4.46
C ALA A 93 -11.57 -10.89 4.46
N GLY A 94 -12.60 -10.84 3.62
CA GLY A 94 -13.61 -11.91 3.50
C GLY A 94 -13.03 -13.23 2.96
N ALA A 95 -11.99 -13.16 2.14
CA ALA A 95 -11.27 -14.32 1.61
C ALA A 95 -10.05 -14.74 2.44
N GLU A 96 -9.79 -14.06 3.58
CA GLU A 96 -8.63 -14.29 4.46
C GLU A 96 -7.27 -14.23 3.74
N LEU A 97 -7.15 -13.36 2.73
CA LEU A 97 -5.95 -13.24 1.89
C LEU A 97 -4.95 -12.22 2.47
N PRO A 98 -3.68 -12.60 2.69
CA PRO A 98 -2.68 -11.72 3.29
C PRO A 98 -2.10 -10.74 2.25
N CYS A 99 -2.06 -9.46 2.60
CA CYS A 99 -1.29 -8.46 1.85
C CYS A 99 -0.94 -7.26 2.75
N VAL A 100 -0.08 -6.36 2.24
CA VAL A 100 0.20 -5.07 2.88
C VAL A 100 -0.30 -3.95 1.98
N VAL A 101 -1.12 -3.06 2.54
CA VAL A 101 -1.56 -1.84 1.88
C VAL A 101 -1.02 -0.65 2.66
N VAL A 102 -0.15 0.12 2.04
CA VAL A 102 0.44 1.32 2.64
C VAL A 102 -0.44 2.52 2.31
N ASN A 103 -0.94 3.20 3.35
CA ASN A 103 -1.60 4.49 3.21
C ASN A 103 -0.64 5.60 3.66
N VAL A 104 -0.07 6.34 2.70
CA VAL A 104 0.73 7.54 3.00
C VAL A 104 -0.22 8.72 3.12
N VAL A 105 -0.65 8.98 4.35
CA VAL A 105 -1.73 9.92 4.66
C VAL A 105 -1.35 11.36 4.28
N ARG A 106 -2.29 12.07 3.66
CA ARG A 106 -2.18 13.50 3.32
C ARG A 106 -3.46 14.24 3.68
N GLY A 107 -3.43 15.57 3.54
CA GLY A 107 -4.57 16.45 3.81
C GLY A 107 -5.89 15.98 3.17
N GLY A 108 -6.96 15.83 3.96
CA GLY A 108 -8.34 15.54 3.51
C GLY A 108 -9.38 16.55 4.03
N PRO A 109 -10.70 16.30 3.86
CA PRO A 109 -11.35 15.24 3.07
C PRO A 109 -11.43 15.57 1.56
N GLY A 110 -11.91 14.62 0.75
CA GLY A 110 -12.03 14.79 -0.70
C GLY A 110 -10.66 14.78 -1.38
N LEU A 111 -10.41 15.69 -2.32
CA LEU A 111 -9.08 15.85 -2.92
C LEU A 111 -8.05 16.31 -1.87
N GLY A 112 -8.51 17.17 -0.96
CA GLY A 112 -7.74 17.78 0.12
C GLY A 112 -6.49 18.52 -0.38
N ASN A 113 -5.35 18.30 0.27
CA ASN A 113 -4.06 18.86 -0.13
C ASN A 113 -2.97 17.78 -0.06
N ILE A 114 -1.75 18.11 -0.51
CA ILE A 114 -0.62 17.16 -0.52
C ILE A 114 0.28 17.24 0.72
N ALA A 115 -0.04 18.10 1.69
CA ALA A 115 0.71 18.22 2.92
C ALA A 115 0.43 17.02 3.85
N PRO A 116 1.39 16.67 4.72
CA PRO A 116 1.21 15.57 5.67
C PRO A 116 0.05 15.82 6.63
N GLU A 117 -0.75 14.78 6.88
CA GLU A 117 -1.79 14.76 7.91
C GLU A 117 -1.90 13.34 8.50
N GLN A 118 -2.71 13.16 9.54
CA GLN A 118 -3.03 11.86 10.14
C GLN A 118 -4.56 11.62 10.19
N GLY A 119 -5.31 12.26 9.28
CA GLY A 119 -6.79 12.28 9.27
C GLY A 119 -7.47 10.96 8.92
N ASP A 120 -6.77 10.04 8.25
CA ASP A 120 -7.33 8.75 7.80
C ASP A 120 -7.51 7.71 8.92
N TYR A 121 -7.24 8.09 10.18
CA TYR A 121 -7.27 7.20 11.34
C TYR A 121 -8.53 6.32 11.40
N PHE A 122 -9.72 6.92 11.24
CA PHE A 122 -10.97 6.16 11.28
C PHE A 122 -11.13 5.22 10.08
N GLN A 123 -10.78 5.65 8.87
CA GLN A 123 -10.88 4.79 7.68
C GLN A 123 -9.94 3.58 7.78
N VAL A 124 -8.74 3.76 8.34
CA VAL A 124 -7.77 2.67 8.50
C VAL A 124 -8.14 1.74 9.67
N THR A 125 -8.62 2.28 10.80
CA THR A 125 -8.87 1.47 12.02
C THR A 125 -10.29 0.91 12.13
N LYS A 126 -11.28 1.54 11.48
CA LYS A 126 -12.68 1.11 11.46
C LYS A 126 -13.09 0.48 10.12
N GLY A 127 -12.27 0.66 9.09
CA GLY A 127 -12.57 0.25 7.72
C GLY A 127 -13.40 1.30 6.98
N GLY A 128 -13.62 1.04 5.69
CA GLY A 128 -14.50 1.81 4.82
C GLY A 128 -15.20 0.97 3.73
N GLY A 129 -14.87 -0.32 3.64
CA GLY A 129 -15.57 -1.31 2.82
C GLY A 129 -16.80 -1.85 3.54
N HIS A 130 -17.57 -2.69 2.87
CA HIS A 130 -18.80 -3.26 3.44
C HIS A 130 -18.51 -4.53 4.26
N GLY A 131 -19.37 -4.79 5.25
CA GLY A 131 -19.33 -6.02 6.05
C GLY A 131 -18.58 -5.90 7.38
N ASN A 132 -18.60 -6.98 8.16
CA ASN A 132 -18.06 -7.04 9.53
C ASN A 132 -16.64 -7.60 9.53
N TYR A 133 -15.70 -6.84 8.97
CA TYR A 133 -14.29 -7.23 8.89
C TYR A 133 -13.41 -6.37 9.80
N ARG A 134 -12.18 -6.85 10.05
CA ARG A 134 -11.16 -6.08 10.77
C ARG A 134 -9.86 -6.12 9.99
N LEU A 135 -9.18 -4.99 9.96
CA LEU A 135 -7.83 -4.86 9.41
C LEU A 135 -6.83 -4.72 10.55
N ILE A 136 -5.64 -5.27 10.35
CA ILE A 136 -4.50 -4.95 11.22
C ILE A 136 -3.98 -3.58 10.80
N ALA A 137 -4.08 -2.60 11.70
CA ALA A 137 -3.62 -1.24 11.47
C ALA A 137 -2.30 -1.00 12.22
N LEU A 138 -1.27 -0.59 11.50
CA LEU A 138 0.04 -0.22 12.05
C LEU A 138 0.38 1.22 11.65
N ALA A 139 0.98 1.97 12.58
CA ALA A 139 1.44 3.33 12.34
C ALA A 139 2.93 3.44 12.72
N PRO A 140 3.84 3.58 11.75
CA PRO A 140 5.26 3.79 12.05
C PRO A 140 5.48 5.19 12.63
N ASN A 141 6.29 5.30 13.69
CA ASN A 141 6.55 6.56 14.41
C ASN A 141 7.68 7.39 13.76
N CYS A 142 8.80 6.76 13.37
CA CYS A 142 9.92 7.39 12.65
C CYS A 142 10.97 6.34 12.20
N ALA A 143 11.92 6.77 11.35
CA ALA A 143 13.26 6.21 11.23
C ALA A 143 14.26 7.12 11.94
#